data_AF-A0A224XMC4-F1
#
_entry.id   AF-A0A224XMC4-F1
#
_cell.length_a   1.000
_cell.length_b   1.000
_cell.length_c   1.000
_cell.angle_alpha   90.00
_cell.angle_beta   90.00
_cell.angle_gamma   90.00
#
_symmetry.space_group_name_H-M   'P 1'
#
loop_
_entity.id
_entity.type
_entity.pdbx_description
1 polymer ?
#
loop_
_entity_poly.entity_id
_entity_poly.type
_entity_poly.pdbx_seq_one_letter_code
_entity_poly.pdbx_strand_id
1 'polypeptide(L)'
;MFSSTTFDSVGFNAVSEDCKETGSAVQQTSEIIVKNKGEQSTEIYDKSVQSEPPHLGGEVKCDENKLLEFLNRVTGPLLKELDKIQHSKAFSVQRSNVEDDFSDQNVNELYILRGKPLPGLAQTKVSCISWSCTGSVIAVALESLTHDGWCTHESVVNFYNINLHKFDGKLATNVIQTDACVTSLAMHPNEASIVALGTYSGNVELWSVGRDNRTDGVCLYKEQYHEERITQISWASDCTQQLILITSSLDGRMCIFKNISIGGIQLADKYVLDPESSDVLKPGITCFSFCKQQPGTFIAALESGQLMLCSTIEINTKTNVKRVEKSPVLRPLDKKQGIITCVKFSPYEDDIYLVALLNFKISIHSIQKESPVLEIYSDFDILGADWSPIQAKILIAWGTSSKLYVYNQENGKKIKDLETDEKSNNNKYHKAVFNPKSTRLLALAGTDGHSPHRVSRLGFHPSGRLLATCCYDYSWRLWDLESAQEVLHQEGHSNAVYCVSFQIDGSIAAT
;
A
#
# COMPACT_ATOMS: atom_id res chain seq x y z
N MET A 1 53.64 -133.88 24.72
CA MET A 1 55.10 -133.83 24.46
C MET A 1 55.65 -132.63 25.22
N PHE A 2 56.70 -132.86 26.02
CA PHE A 2 57.45 -131.89 26.85
C PHE A 2 57.95 -130.68 26.01
N SER A 3 58.33 -129.49 26.51
CA SER A 3 58.99 -129.09 27.76
C SER A 3 59.07 -127.54 27.91
N SER A 4 59.02 -127.08 29.17
CA SER A 4 59.65 -125.91 29.83
C SER A 4 60.40 -124.80 29.06
N THR A 5 60.22 -123.53 29.45
CA THR A 5 61.20 -122.76 30.28
C THR A 5 60.68 -121.35 30.62
N THR A 6 61.03 -120.91 31.84
CA THR A 6 60.69 -119.66 32.57
C THR A 6 61.73 -118.56 32.38
N PHE A 7 61.38 -117.28 32.59
CA PHE A 7 62.21 -116.29 33.30
C PHE A 7 61.37 -115.11 33.85
N ASP A 8 61.65 -114.72 35.09
CA ASP A 8 61.02 -113.65 35.88
C ASP A 8 61.58 -112.25 35.58
N SER A 9 60.84 -111.17 35.89
CA SER A 9 61.06 -110.40 37.14
C SER A 9 60.56 -108.93 37.18
N VAL A 10 60.18 -108.54 38.41
CA VAL A 10 60.13 -107.21 39.10
C VAL A 10 59.01 -106.20 38.79
N GLY A 11 58.44 -105.62 39.85
CA GLY A 11 57.32 -104.65 39.84
C GLY A 11 57.54 -103.38 40.68
N PHE A 12 56.44 -102.93 41.33
CA PHE A 12 56.17 -101.72 42.17
C PHE A 12 55.65 -100.48 41.41
N ASN A 13 54.75 -99.63 41.91
CA ASN A 13 53.86 -99.58 43.08
C ASN A 13 52.69 -98.60 42.74
N ALA A 14 51.51 -98.81 43.32
CA ALA A 14 50.25 -98.18 42.94
C ALA A 14 50.01 -96.75 43.51
N VAL A 15 49.10 -96.05 42.83
CA VAL A 15 49.00 -94.59 42.60
C VAL A 15 48.26 -93.80 43.70
N SER A 16 48.54 -92.50 43.70
CA SER A 16 48.28 -91.37 44.62
C SER A 16 46.82 -90.95 44.89
N GLU A 17 46.73 -90.17 45.97
CA GLU A 17 45.63 -89.48 46.68
C GLU A 17 44.57 -88.74 45.85
N ASP A 18 43.34 -88.69 46.38
CA ASP A 18 42.31 -87.69 46.05
C ASP A 18 42.04 -86.75 47.24
N CYS A 19 42.03 -85.45 46.94
CA CYS A 19 41.94 -84.31 47.85
C CYS A 19 40.56 -84.16 48.53
N LYS A 20 40.54 -83.77 49.81
CA LYS A 20 39.34 -83.23 50.50
C LYS A 20 39.31 -81.71 50.38
N GLU A 21 38.35 -81.19 49.61
CA GLU A 21 38.13 -79.76 49.44
C GLU A 21 37.43 -79.13 50.67
N THR A 22 37.91 -77.96 51.10
CA THR A 22 37.24 -77.11 52.10
C THR A 22 36.48 -76.00 51.37
N GLY A 23 35.15 -76.04 51.40
CA GLY A 23 34.32 -75.02 50.78
C GLY A 23 34.16 -73.79 51.67
N SER A 24 34.70 -72.65 51.27
CA SER A 24 34.30 -71.34 51.81
C SER A 24 33.08 -70.84 51.04
N ALA A 25 31.95 -70.66 51.72
CA ALA A 25 30.73 -70.17 51.10
C ALA A 25 30.68 -68.64 51.19
N VAL A 26 31.04 -67.95 50.11
CA VAL A 26 30.72 -66.53 49.95
C VAL A 26 29.34 -66.45 49.30
N GLN A 27 28.34 -65.98 50.04
CA GLN A 27 27.03 -65.67 49.49
C GLN A 27 26.98 -64.18 49.13
N GLN A 28 26.76 -63.90 47.84
CA GLN A 28 26.37 -62.60 47.33
C GLN A 28 24.93 -62.67 46.83
N THR A 29 24.11 -61.69 47.19
CA THR A 29 22.77 -61.53 46.62
C THR A 29 22.85 -60.94 45.23
N SER A 30 21.96 -61.38 44.33
CA SER A 30 21.87 -60.86 42.96
C SER A 30 21.48 -59.39 42.93
N GLU A 31 22.04 -58.63 41.99
CA GLU A 31 21.70 -57.22 41.78
C GLU A 31 20.25 -57.03 41.33
N ILE A 32 19.59 -55.98 41.84
CA ILE A 32 18.23 -55.61 41.46
C ILE A 32 18.30 -54.66 40.27
N ILE A 33 17.81 -55.10 39.12
CA ILE A 33 17.73 -54.27 37.92
C ILE A 33 16.43 -53.48 37.95
N VAL A 34 16.50 -52.18 38.21
CA VAL A 34 15.35 -51.28 38.12
C VAL A 34 15.24 -50.76 36.68
N LYS A 35 14.10 -51.01 36.02
CA LYS A 35 13.76 -50.39 34.74
C LYS A 35 12.74 -49.29 34.97
N ASN A 36 13.10 -48.05 34.64
CA ASN A 36 12.14 -46.96 34.59
C ASN A 36 11.17 -47.20 33.42
N LYS A 37 9.89 -47.39 33.75
CA LYS A 37 8.79 -47.39 32.78
C LYS A 37 8.03 -46.08 32.91
N GLY A 38 7.97 -45.32 31.83
CA GLY A 38 7.00 -44.23 31.69
C GLY A 38 5.70 -44.79 31.13
N GLU A 39 4.57 -44.45 31.75
CA GLU A 39 3.24 -44.69 31.22
C GLU A 39 2.58 -43.32 30.99
N GLN A 40 2.09 -43.07 29.77
CA GLN A 40 1.40 -41.83 29.39
C GLN A 40 -0.01 -42.18 28.92
N SER A 41 -1.04 -41.52 29.49
CA SER A 41 -2.42 -41.99 29.37
C SER A 41 -3.19 -41.43 28.17
N THR A 42 -2.84 -40.25 27.64
CA THR A 42 -3.37 -39.71 26.37
C THR A 42 -2.44 -38.64 25.79
N GLU A 43 -2.27 -38.64 24.47
CA GLU A 43 -1.58 -37.58 23.73
C GLU A 43 -2.63 -36.68 23.08
N ILE A 44 -2.56 -35.37 23.37
CA ILE A 44 -3.45 -34.38 22.77
C ILE A 44 -2.79 -33.91 21.47
N TYR A 45 -3.49 -34.09 20.35
CA TYR A 45 -3.07 -33.61 19.04
C TYR A 45 -3.93 -32.42 18.62
N ASP A 46 -3.29 -31.35 18.15
CA ASP A 46 -3.98 -30.21 17.59
C ASP A 46 -4.63 -30.59 16.25
N LYS A 47 -5.91 -30.30 16.10
CA LYS A 47 -6.66 -30.48 14.85
C LYS A 47 -7.28 -29.16 14.45
N SER A 48 -6.83 -28.58 13.35
CA SER A 48 -7.50 -27.45 12.71
C SER A 48 -8.41 -27.97 11.58
N VAL A 49 -9.59 -27.36 11.45
CA VAL A 49 -10.53 -27.64 10.36
C VAL A 49 -10.94 -26.30 9.78
N GLN A 50 -10.80 -26.13 8.47
CA GLN A 50 -11.30 -24.97 7.75
C GLN A 50 -12.55 -25.39 6.98
N SER A 51 -13.68 -24.75 7.25
CA SER A 51 -14.91 -24.99 6.50
C SER A 51 -14.80 -24.35 5.12
N GLU A 52 -14.89 -25.17 4.06
CA GLU A 52 -15.02 -24.65 2.70
C GLU A 52 -16.48 -24.23 2.46
N PRO A 53 -16.74 -23.06 1.85
CA PRO A 53 -18.10 -22.69 1.49
C PRO A 53 -18.67 -23.70 0.48
N PRO A 54 -19.91 -24.18 0.65
CA PRO A 54 -20.47 -25.18 -0.24
C PRO A 54 -20.63 -24.61 -1.65
N HIS A 55 -20.08 -25.30 -2.66
CA HIS A 55 -20.36 -25.01 -4.07
C HIS A 55 -21.82 -25.37 -4.40
N LEU A 56 -22.73 -24.43 -4.22
CA LEU A 56 -24.13 -24.52 -4.67
C LEU A 56 -24.18 -24.29 -6.20
N GLY A 57 -23.61 -25.22 -6.95
CA GLY A 57 -23.47 -25.15 -8.42
C GLY A 57 -24.07 -26.36 -9.14
N GLY A 58 -25.09 -26.99 -8.57
CA GLY A 58 -25.85 -28.03 -9.26
C GLY A 58 -27.13 -27.47 -9.82
N GLU A 59 -27.38 -27.67 -11.12
CA GLU A 59 -28.73 -27.51 -11.67
C GLU A 59 -29.69 -28.39 -10.86
N VAL A 60 -30.60 -27.77 -10.12
CA VAL A 60 -31.64 -28.49 -9.39
C VAL A 60 -32.53 -29.16 -10.44
N LYS A 61 -32.46 -30.49 -10.55
CA LYS A 61 -33.41 -31.27 -11.35
C LYS A 61 -34.80 -31.08 -10.76
N CYS A 62 -35.55 -30.15 -11.33
CA CYS A 62 -36.89 -29.81 -10.89
C CYS A 62 -37.91 -30.43 -11.86
N ASP A 63 -38.98 -31.01 -11.33
CA ASP A 63 -40.11 -31.48 -12.14
C ASP A 63 -40.77 -30.27 -12.84
N GLU A 64 -40.44 -30.04 -14.12
CA GLU A 64 -40.88 -28.86 -14.88
C GLU A 64 -42.40 -28.67 -14.87
N ASN A 65 -43.16 -29.77 -14.94
CA ASN A 65 -44.63 -29.72 -14.96
C ASN A 65 -45.22 -29.19 -13.64
N LYS A 66 -44.71 -29.64 -12.49
CA LYS A 66 -45.18 -29.17 -11.17
C LYS A 66 -44.78 -27.72 -10.91
N LEU A 67 -43.59 -27.34 -11.37
CA LEU A 67 -43.14 -25.96 -11.31
C LEU A 67 -44.02 -25.06 -12.16
N LEU A 68 -44.38 -25.49 -13.37
CA LEU A 68 -45.23 -24.74 -14.29
C LEU A 68 -46.66 -24.60 -13.75
N GLU A 69 -47.22 -25.66 -13.15
CA GLU A 69 -48.51 -25.57 -12.43
C GLU A 69 -48.46 -24.56 -11.28
N PHE A 70 -47.39 -24.57 -10.48
CA PHE A 70 -47.20 -23.63 -9.39
C PHE A 70 -47.07 -22.18 -9.90
N LEU A 71 -46.24 -21.96 -10.93
CA LEU A 71 -46.04 -20.64 -11.52
C LEU A 71 -47.33 -20.10 -12.14
N ASN A 72 -48.09 -20.93 -12.87
CA ASN A 72 -49.37 -20.51 -13.44
C ASN A 72 -50.40 -20.14 -12.36
N ARG A 73 -50.39 -20.86 -11.23
CA ARG A 73 -51.27 -20.55 -10.10
C ARG A 73 -50.91 -19.23 -9.41
N VAL A 74 -49.62 -18.93 -9.28
CA VAL A 74 -49.12 -17.79 -8.48
C VAL A 74 -48.97 -16.51 -9.31
N THR A 75 -48.58 -16.62 -10.59
CA THR A 75 -48.24 -15.47 -11.44
C THR A 75 -49.42 -14.51 -11.64
N GLY A 76 -50.62 -15.03 -11.90
CA GLY A 76 -51.81 -14.20 -12.13
C GLY A 76 -52.17 -13.33 -10.92
N PRO A 77 -52.36 -13.90 -9.72
CA PRO A 77 -52.58 -13.13 -8.49
C PRO A 77 -51.43 -12.18 -8.17
N LEU A 78 -50.18 -12.62 -8.33
CA LEU A 78 -49.00 -11.81 -8.03
C LEU A 78 -48.91 -10.56 -8.91
N LEU A 79 -49.10 -10.69 -10.23
CA LEU A 79 -49.10 -9.56 -11.16
C LEU A 79 -50.18 -8.55 -10.81
N LYS A 80 -51.39 -9.01 -10.46
CA LYS A 80 -52.48 -8.12 -10.03
C LYS A 80 -52.14 -7.36 -8.75
N GLU A 81 -51.48 -7.99 -7.79
CA GLU A 81 -51.06 -7.31 -6.56
C GLU A 81 -49.87 -6.37 -6.81
N LEU A 82 -48.93 -6.73 -7.69
CA LEU A 82 -47.82 -5.85 -8.09
C LEU A 82 -48.33 -4.60 -8.82
N ASP A 83 -49.29 -4.75 -9.74
CA ASP A 83 -49.92 -3.62 -10.42
C ASP A 83 -50.64 -2.71 -9.42
N LYS A 84 -51.39 -3.29 -8.48
CA LYS A 84 -52.04 -2.52 -7.39
C LYS A 84 -51.01 -1.78 -6.53
N ILE A 85 -49.89 -2.41 -6.19
CA ILE A 85 -48.83 -1.81 -5.38
C ILE A 85 -48.13 -0.68 -6.15
N GLN A 86 -47.85 -0.85 -7.44
CA GLN A 86 -47.22 0.18 -8.27
C GLN A 86 -48.08 1.44 -8.39
N HIS A 87 -49.40 1.29 -8.46
CA HIS A 87 -50.34 2.40 -8.52
C HIS A 87 -50.74 2.91 -7.12
N SER A 88 -50.34 2.20 -6.06
CA SER A 88 -50.61 2.60 -4.68
C SER A 88 -49.64 3.68 -4.24
N LYS A 89 -50.19 4.81 -3.81
CA LYS A 89 -49.44 5.88 -3.13
C LYS A 89 -49.40 5.71 -1.61
N ALA A 90 -49.78 4.55 -1.08
CA ALA A 90 -49.95 4.30 0.36
C ALA A 90 -48.69 4.63 1.19
N PHE A 91 -47.49 4.54 0.60
CA PHE A 91 -46.21 4.87 1.24
C PHE A 91 -45.52 6.12 0.67
N SER A 92 -46.21 6.92 -0.15
CA SER A 92 -45.64 8.17 -0.69
C SER A 92 -45.36 9.24 0.36
N VAL A 93 -45.94 9.10 1.56
CA VAL A 93 -45.70 9.96 2.74
C VAL A 93 -44.76 9.28 3.74
N GLN A 94 -43.88 8.40 3.28
CA GLN A 94 -42.70 8.09 4.08
C GLN A 94 -41.73 9.26 3.92
N ARG A 95 -42.02 10.36 4.65
CA ARG A 95 -40.99 11.32 5.04
C ARG A 95 -40.01 10.53 5.89
N SER A 96 -39.00 9.96 5.27
CA SER A 96 -37.74 9.80 5.96
C SER A 96 -37.30 11.21 6.30
N ASN A 97 -37.64 11.69 7.49
CA ASN A 97 -36.88 12.72 8.21
C ASN A 97 -35.49 12.13 8.54
N VAL A 98 -34.79 11.72 7.49
CA VAL A 98 -33.34 11.58 7.38
C VAL A 98 -32.92 12.53 6.25
N GLU A 99 -33.59 13.67 6.15
CA GLU A 99 -32.82 14.91 6.06
C GLU A 99 -32.16 15.05 7.44
N ASP A 100 -31.15 14.21 7.68
CA ASP A 100 -30.14 14.53 8.68
C ASP A 100 -29.66 15.91 8.25
N ASP A 101 -29.62 16.84 9.20
CA ASP A 101 -28.95 18.12 9.08
C ASP A 101 -27.48 17.86 8.65
N PHE A 102 -27.24 17.67 7.35
CA PHE A 102 -25.91 17.46 6.76
C PHE A 102 -25.07 18.74 6.83
N SER A 103 -25.58 19.81 7.43
CA SER A 103 -24.82 21.01 7.73
C SER A 103 -23.69 20.72 8.73
N ASP A 104 -23.85 19.78 9.67
CA ASP A 104 -22.92 19.65 10.81
C ASP A 104 -22.26 18.26 10.95
N GLN A 105 -21.97 17.55 9.85
CA GLN A 105 -20.89 16.55 9.91
C GLN A 105 -19.56 17.25 9.66
N ASN A 106 -18.94 17.69 10.76
CA ASN A 106 -17.56 18.16 10.76
C ASN A 106 -16.64 17.01 10.35
N VAL A 107 -15.69 17.30 9.47
CA VAL A 107 -14.60 16.38 9.18
C VAL A 107 -13.68 16.40 10.37
N ASN A 108 -13.76 15.36 11.20
CA ASN A 108 -12.90 15.26 12.37
C ASN A 108 -11.56 14.67 11.95
N GLU A 109 -10.49 15.39 12.25
CA GLU A 109 -9.15 14.83 12.22
C GLU A 109 -8.99 13.80 13.34
N LEU A 110 -8.94 12.51 12.98
CA LEU A 110 -8.90 11.43 13.97
C LEU A 110 -7.49 11.18 14.50
N TYR A 111 -6.49 11.16 13.60
CA TYR A 111 -5.13 10.77 13.93
C TYR A 111 -4.12 11.57 13.10
N ILE A 112 -3.10 12.11 13.76
CA ILE A 112 -1.92 12.71 13.13
C ILE A 112 -0.79 11.69 13.14
N LEU A 113 -0.34 11.28 11.95
CA LEU A 113 0.73 10.30 11.79
C LEU A 113 2.04 11.04 11.51
N ARG A 114 2.96 11.04 12.47
CA ARG A 114 4.29 11.65 12.31
C ARG A 114 5.34 10.58 12.12
N GLY A 115 5.81 10.44 10.88
CA GLY A 115 6.95 9.62 10.53
C GLY A 115 8.20 10.07 11.26
N LYS A 116 8.95 9.14 11.86
CA LYS A 116 10.30 9.41 12.34
C LYS A 116 11.21 9.59 11.12
N PRO A 117 11.80 10.79 10.90
CA PRO A 117 12.82 10.93 9.87
C PRO A 117 14.08 10.15 10.26
N LEU A 118 14.83 9.67 9.27
CA LEU A 118 16.18 9.14 9.47
C LEU A 118 17.06 10.24 10.10
N PRO A 119 17.93 9.89 11.07
CA PRO A 119 18.87 10.84 11.65
C PRO A 119 19.85 11.32 10.57
N GLY A 120 19.72 12.59 10.15
CA GLY A 120 20.55 13.22 9.12
C GLY A 120 19.78 13.92 8.00
N LEU A 121 18.48 13.63 7.83
CA LEU A 121 17.61 14.28 6.83
C LEU A 121 16.84 15.43 7.48
N ALA A 122 17.31 16.66 7.27
CA ALA A 122 16.72 17.86 7.90
C ALA A 122 15.34 18.24 7.34
N GLN A 123 14.98 17.77 6.14
CA GLN A 123 13.70 18.09 5.48
C GLN A 123 13.17 16.88 4.72
N THR A 124 12.12 16.27 5.26
CA THR A 124 11.40 15.14 4.63
C THR A 124 10.00 15.57 4.23
N LYS A 125 9.50 15.00 3.14
CA LYS A 125 8.09 15.08 2.74
C LYS A 125 7.50 13.69 2.57
N VAL A 126 6.19 13.57 2.69
CA VAL A 126 5.50 12.32 2.37
C VAL A 126 5.42 12.19 0.86
N SER A 127 6.03 11.15 0.29
CA SER A 127 5.99 10.89 -1.16
C SER A 127 4.71 10.15 -1.56
N CYS A 128 4.36 9.12 -0.79
CA CYS A 128 3.22 8.29 -1.08
C CYS A 128 2.64 7.61 0.16
N ILE A 129 1.36 7.29 0.06
CA ILE A 129 0.57 6.59 1.07
C ILE A 129 -0.22 5.47 0.39
N SER A 130 -0.42 4.37 1.10
CA SER A 130 -1.26 3.25 0.65
C SER A 130 -1.84 2.50 1.85
N TRP A 131 -3.07 2.01 1.69
CA TRP A 131 -3.75 1.21 2.71
C TRP A 131 -3.57 -0.28 2.45
N SER A 132 -3.53 -1.06 3.53
CA SER A 132 -3.62 -2.51 3.43
C SER A 132 -5.00 -2.95 2.94
N CYS A 133 -5.08 -4.14 2.36
CA CYS A 133 -6.34 -4.76 1.95
C CYS A 133 -7.33 -4.96 3.12
N THR A 134 -6.82 -5.05 4.35
CA THR A 134 -7.61 -5.14 5.58
C THR A 134 -8.16 -3.79 6.04
N GLY A 135 -7.61 -2.68 5.55
CA GLY A 135 -7.97 -1.33 6.00
C GLY A 135 -7.50 -0.97 7.41
N SER A 136 -6.72 -1.83 8.07
CA SER A 136 -6.20 -1.60 9.43
C SER A 136 -4.84 -0.90 9.44
N VAL A 137 -4.02 -1.18 8.43
CA VAL A 137 -2.64 -0.72 8.35
C VAL A 137 -2.50 0.28 7.22
N ILE A 138 -1.84 1.40 7.49
CA ILE A 138 -1.45 2.38 6.49
C ILE A 138 0.07 2.41 6.36
N ALA A 139 0.56 2.36 5.12
CA ALA A 139 1.96 2.53 4.78
C ALA A 139 2.20 3.97 4.32
N VAL A 140 3.21 4.61 4.88
CA VAL A 140 3.60 6.01 4.61
C VAL A 140 5.07 6.04 4.24
N ALA A 141 5.38 6.43 3.01
CA ALA A 141 6.75 6.60 2.54
C ALA A 141 7.20 8.06 2.69
N LEU A 142 8.41 8.25 3.18
CA LEU A 142 9.06 9.55 3.34
C LEU A 142 10.19 9.68 2.34
N GLU A 143 10.23 10.79 1.61
CA GLU A 143 11.34 11.15 0.73
C GLU A 143 12.02 12.44 1.19
N SER A 144 13.25 12.65 0.71
CA SER A 144 13.96 13.91 0.89
C SER A 144 13.35 15.01 0.03
N LEU A 145 13.36 16.25 0.50
CA LEU A 145 12.92 17.41 -0.28
C LEU A 145 13.97 17.89 -1.30
N THR A 146 15.26 17.64 -1.04
CA THR A 146 16.36 18.13 -1.87
C THR A 146 16.79 17.08 -2.88
N HIS A 147 16.42 17.28 -4.15
CA HIS A 147 16.87 16.46 -5.27
C HIS A 147 17.58 17.35 -6.29
N ASP A 148 18.91 17.47 -6.21
CA ASP A 148 19.71 18.22 -7.18
C ASP A 148 20.26 17.32 -8.31
N GLY A 149 19.74 16.09 -8.45
CA GLY A 149 20.17 15.10 -9.45
C GLY A 149 19.78 13.66 -9.09
N TRP A 150 20.69 12.71 -9.32
CA TRP A 150 20.51 11.31 -8.91
C TRP A 150 20.29 11.21 -7.39
N CYS A 151 19.17 10.63 -6.94
CA CYS A 151 18.92 10.44 -5.51
C CYS A 151 19.76 9.26 -4.98
N THR A 152 20.67 9.55 -4.06
CA THR A 152 21.36 8.55 -3.21
C THR A 152 20.86 8.61 -1.75
N HIS A 153 19.76 9.32 -1.50
CA HIS A 153 19.19 9.42 -0.17
C HIS A 153 18.50 8.11 0.20
N GLU A 154 18.78 7.64 1.40
CA GLU A 154 18.00 6.59 2.02
C GLU A 154 16.60 7.11 2.35
N SER A 155 15.62 6.23 2.20
CA SER A 155 14.21 6.54 2.41
C SER A 155 13.58 5.52 3.34
N VAL A 156 12.56 5.95 4.07
CA VAL A 156 11.87 5.12 5.06
C VAL A 156 10.39 5.00 4.71
N VAL A 157 9.90 3.77 4.82
CA VAL A 157 8.47 3.46 4.79
C VAL A 157 8.03 3.04 6.18
N ASN A 158 7.13 3.83 6.77
CA ASN A 158 6.55 3.61 8.08
C ASN A 158 5.17 2.96 7.96
N PHE A 159 4.90 1.93 8.75
CA PHE A 159 3.59 1.27 8.82
C PHE A 159 2.90 1.61 10.13
N TYR A 160 1.66 2.08 10.06
CA TYR A 160 0.84 2.39 11.24
C TYR A 160 -0.40 1.51 11.26
N ASN A 161 -0.58 0.76 12.34
CA ASN A 161 -1.79 -0.01 12.56
C ASN A 161 -2.77 0.76 13.44
N ILE A 162 -3.85 1.27 12.83
CA ILE A 162 -4.82 2.16 13.49
C ILE A 162 -5.72 1.40 14.47
N ASN A 163 -5.86 0.09 14.30
CA ASN A 163 -6.71 -0.74 15.15
C ASN A 163 -6.02 -1.23 16.43
N LEU A 164 -4.82 -0.72 16.75
CA LEU A 164 -4.13 -1.05 18.00
C LEU A 164 -4.79 -0.38 19.21
N HIS A 165 -5.01 -1.14 20.29
CA HIS A 165 -5.60 -0.65 21.53
C HIS A 165 -4.82 0.50 22.20
N LYS A 166 -3.52 0.64 21.91
CA LYS A 166 -2.67 1.76 22.34
C LYS A 166 -1.98 2.36 21.12
N PHE A 167 -2.75 3.02 20.28
CA PHE A 167 -2.24 3.68 19.09
C PHE A 167 -1.49 4.97 19.46
N ASP A 168 -0.22 5.06 19.05
CA ASP A 168 0.56 6.31 19.10
C ASP A 168 0.95 6.69 17.67
N GLY A 169 0.43 7.82 17.18
CA GLY A 169 0.69 8.32 15.83
C GLY A 169 2.15 8.73 15.60
N LYS A 170 2.98 8.80 16.65
CA LYS A 170 4.42 9.09 16.55
C LYS A 170 5.30 7.84 16.39
N LEU A 171 4.76 6.66 16.70
CA LEU A 171 5.50 5.40 16.67
C LEU A 171 4.98 4.50 15.56
N ALA A 172 5.81 4.28 14.54
CA ALA A 172 5.53 3.28 13.52
C ALA A 172 5.57 1.87 14.12
N THR A 173 4.66 1.01 13.67
CA THR A 173 4.61 -0.40 14.06
C THR A 173 5.74 -1.19 13.42
N ASN A 174 5.95 -1.00 12.12
CA ASN A 174 7.06 -1.57 11.36
C ASN A 174 7.71 -0.48 10.51
N VAL A 175 9.00 -0.64 10.22
CA VAL A 175 9.80 0.31 9.45
C VAL A 175 10.56 -0.46 8.38
N ILE A 176 10.53 0.03 7.14
CA ILE A 176 11.37 -0.44 6.04
C ILE A 176 12.32 0.69 5.66
N GLN A 177 13.62 0.39 5.63
CA GLN A 177 14.65 1.28 5.11
C GLN A 177 15.04 0.85 3.71
N THR A 178 15.14 1.82 2.81
CA THR A 178 15.45 1.63 1.38
C THR A 178 16.65 2.47 1.02
N ASP A 179 17.47 1.97 0.10
CA ASP A 179 18.73 2.62 -0.31
C ASP A 179 18.51 3.84 -1.22
N ALA A 180 17.27 4.07 -1.69
CA ALA A 180 16.91 5.15 -2.58
C ALA A 180 15.52 5.70 -2.25
N CYS A 181 15.28 6.96 -2.58
CA CYS A 181 14.00 7.65 -2.41
C CYS A 181 12.82 6.83 -2.99
N VAL A 182 11.82 6.49 -2.16
CA VAL A 182 10.61 5.78 -2.61
C VAL A 182 9.64 6.78 -3.24
N THR A 183 9.35 6.63 -4.53
CA THR A 183 8.48 7.52 -5.31
C THR A 183 7.04 7.01 -5.39
N SER A 184 6.85 5.69 -5.37
CA SER A 184 5.53 5.07 -5.42
C SER A 184 5.46 3.83 -4.55
N LEU A 185 4.30 3.60 -3.93
CA LEU A 185 4.05 2.51 -3.00
C LEU A 185 2.64 1.95 -3.22
N ALA A 186 2.53 0.63 -3.25
CA ALA A 186 1.24 -0.06 -3.36
C ALA A 186 1.22 -1.35 -2.51
N MET A 187 0.32 -1.44 -1.54
CA MET A 187 0.09 -2.67 -0.78
C MET A 187 -0.68 -3.70 -1.61
N HIS A 188 -0.38 -4.99 -1.41
CA HIS A 188 -1.00 -6.06 -2.16
C HIS A 188 -2.51 -6.18 -1.83
N PRO A 189 -3.39 -6.35 -2.85
CA PRO A 189 -4.84 -6.25 -2.67
C PRO A 189 -5.46 -7.41 -1.89
N ASN A 190 -4.79 -8.57 -1.83
CA ASN A 190 -5.29 -9.75 -1.12
C ASN A 190 -4.47 -10.09 0.14
N GLU A 191 -3.21 -9.63 0.22
CA GLU A 191 -2.29 -10.03 1.29
C GLU A 191 -1.72 -8.77 1.96
N ALA A 192 -2.06 -8.54 3.22
CA ALA A 192 -1.61 -7.35 3.94
C ALA A 192 -0.09 -7.35 4.25
N SER A 193 0.56 -8.50 4.11
CA SER A 193 1.99 -8.66 4.42
C SER A 193 2.89 -8.31 3.24
N ILE A 194 2.38 -8.11 2.03
CA ILE A 194 3.21 -7.82 0.85
C ILE A 194 3.03 -6.35 0.43
N VAL A 195 4.14 -5.67 0.18
CA VAL A 195 4.18 -4.30 -0.31
C VAL A 195 5.16 -4.18 -1.49
N ALA A 196 4.71 -3.53 -2.55
CA ALA A 196 5.56 -3.19 -3.69
C ALA A 196 5.98 -1.71 -3.61
N LEU A 197 7.26 -1.46 -3.83
CA LEU A 197 7.90 -0.14 -3.80
C LEU A 197 8.55 0.16 -5.14
N GLY A 198 8.44 1.42 -5.55
CA GLY A 198 9.12 1.99 -6.70
C GLY A 198 10.04 3.10 -6.21
N THR A 199 11.28 3.06 -6.67
CA THR A 199 12.31 4.00 -6.25
C THR A 199 12.63 5.02 -7.35
N TYR A 200 13.29 6.10 -6.93
CA TYR A 200 13.77 7.14 -7.84
C TYR A 200 14.85 6.63 -8.80
N SER A 201 15.60 5.58 -8.43
CA SER A 201 16.62 4.97 -9.29
C SER A 201 16.06 4.01 -10.34
N GLY A 202 14.74 3.76 -10.36
CA GLY A 202 14.13 2.81 -11.29
C GLY A 202 14.10 1.35 -10.79
N ASN A 203 14.42 1.12 -9.51
CA ASN A 203 14.31 -0.21 -8.90
C ASN A 203 12.87 -0.51 -8.49
N VAL A 204 12.42 -1.71 -8.83
CA VAL A 204 11.18 -2.29 -8.35
C VAL A 204 11.52 -3.23 -7.20
N GLU A 205 10.99 -2.95 -6.01
CA GLU A 205 11.25 -3.73 -4.82
C GLU A 205 9.96 -4.36 -4.27
N LEU A 206 10.03 -5.62 -3.85
CA LEU A 206 8.96 -6.31 -3.14
C LEU A 206 9.41 -6.61 -1.73
N TRP A 207 8.61 -6.22 -0.75
CA TRP A 207 8.90 -6.43 0.66
C TRP A 207 7.79 -7.23 1.33
N SER A 208 8.19 -8.04 2.32
CA SER A 208 7.28 -8.71 3.24
C SER A 208 7.34 -8.06 4.61
N VAL A 209 6.18 -7.65 5.11
CA VAL A 209 5.96 -7.05 6.43
C VAL A 209 5.21 -8.07 7.30
N GLY A 210 5.80 -8.45 8.43
CA GLY A 210 5.12 -9.24 9.46
C GLY A 210 5.24 -10.76 9.39
N ARG A 211 6.31 -11.32 8.79
CA ARG A 211 6.53 -12.78 8.84
C ARG A 211 7.29 -13.29 10.06
N ASP A 212 8.15 -12.46 10.62
CA ASP A 212 8.93 -12.81 11.81
C ASP A 212 8.70 -11.74 12.87
N ASN A 213 8.89 -12.06 14.15
CA ASN A 213 8.86 -11.11 15.28
C ASN A 213 9.92 -9.97 15.18
N ARG A 214 10.48 -9.73 13.98
CA ARG A 214 11.32 -8.60 13.64
C ARG A 214 10.41 -7.44 13.24
N THR A 215 10.70 -6.28 13.79
CA THR A 215 10.09 -4.99 13.44
C THR A 215 10.43 -4.55 12.01
N ASP A 216 11.46 -5.17 11.42
CA ASP A 216 12.03 -4.79 10.15
C ASP A 216 11.46 -5.66 9.04
N GLY A 217 11.03 -5.03 7.96
CA GLY A 217 10.56 -5.76 6.77
C GLY A 217 11.67 -6.56 6.11
N VAL A 218 11.31 -7.64 5.41
CA VAL A 218 12.24 -8.46 4.64
C VAL A 218 12.09 -8.13 3.16
N CYS A 219 13.18 -7.71 2.50
CA CYS A 219 13.20 -7.53 1.05
C CYS A 219 13.15 -8.91 0.37
N LEU A 220 12.06 -9.18 -0.34
CA LEU A 220 11.88 -10.43 -1.09
C LEU A 220 12.54 -10.34 -2.47
N TYR A 221 12.51 -9.16 -3.09
CA TYR A 221 12.96 -8.97 -4.46
C TYR A 221 13.36 -7.51 -4.70
N LYS A 222 14.45 -7.29 -5.44
CA LYS A 222 14.97 -5.98 -5.80
C LYS A 222 15.76 -6.06 -7.09
N GLU A 223 15.24 -5.47 -8.16
CA GLU A 223 15.93 -5.36 -9.45
C GLU A 223 15.61 -4.04 -10.15
N GLN A 224 16.53 -3.57 -10.99
CA GLN A 224 16.39 -2.36 -11.80
C GLN A 224 15.77 -2.70 -13.16
N TYR A 225 14.58 -2.19 -13.43
CA TYR A 225 13.87 -2.41 -14.71
C TYR A 225 13.76 -1.14 -15.56
N HIS A 226 13.83 0.01 -14.90
CA HIS A 226 13.70 1.32 -15.51
C HIS A 226 15.02 2.10 -15.39
N GLU A 227 15.30 2.90 -16.41
CA GLU A 227 16.48 3.76 -16.46
C GLU A 227 16.25 5.07 -15.70
N GLU A 228 14.98 5.49 -15.59
CA GLU A 228 14.54 6.66 -14.84
C GLU A 228 13.61 6.29 -13.67
N ARG A 229 13.27 7.31 -12.86
CA ARG A 229 12.39 7.18 -11.70
C ARG A 229 11.05 6.55 -12.06
N ILE A 230 10.58 5.66 -11.19
CA ILE A 230 9.25 5.07 -11.32
C ILE A 230 8.22 6.14 -10.94
N THR A 231 7.28 6.41 -11.84
CA THR A 231 6.23 7.41 -11.64
C THR A 231 5.04 6.85 -10.88
N GLN A 232 4.65 5.61 -11.17
CA GLN A 232 3.53 4.97 -10.51
C GLN A 232 3.69 3.45 -10.48
N ILE A 233 3.28 2.85 -9.37
CA ILE A 233 3.09 1.41 -9.19
C ILE A 233 1.63 1.16 -8.85
N SER A 234 1.03 0.17 -9.50
CA SER A 234 -0.32 -0.26 -9.17
C SER A 234 -0.48 -1.76 -9.36
N TRP A 235 -1.28 -2.36 -8.49
CA TRP A 235 -1.83 -3.69 -8.68
C TRP A 235 -3.05 -3.60 -9.59
N ALA A 236 -3.20 -4.56 -10.50
CA ALA A 236 -4.33 -4.67 -11.40
C ALA A 236 -4.62 -6.14 -11.71
N SER A 237 -5.79 -6.41 -12.27
CA SER A 237 -6.12 -7.73 -12.82
C SER A 237 -5.92 -7.68 -14.33
N ASP A 238 -5.20 -8.67 -14.87
CA ASP A 238 -5.08 -8.91 -16.31
C ASP A 238 -6.42 -9.40 -16.89
N CYS A 239 -6.57 -9.45 -18.21
CA CYS A 239 -7.76 -9.99 -18.88
C CYS A 239 -8.09 -11.44 -18.47
N THR A 240 -7.09 -12.18 -17.98
CA THR A 240 -7.24 -13.54 -17.42
C THR A 240 -7.68 -13.56 -15.95
N GLN A 241 -7.97 -12.38 -15.37
CA GLN A 241 -8.24 -12.15 -13.95
C GLN A 241 -7.10 -12.52 -12.99
N GLN A 242 -5.91 -12.80 -13.52
CA GLN A 242 -4.72 -12.96 -12.69
C GLN A 242 -4.25 -11.60 -12.18
N LEU A 243 -3.79 -11.57 -10.93
CA LEU A 243 -3.23 -10.37 -10.33
C LEU A 243 -1.85 -10.09 -10.92
N ILE A 244 -1.66 -8.86 -11.37
CA ILE A 244 -0.42 -8.36 -11.97
C ILE A 244 0.05 -7.09 -11.25
N LEU A 245 1.36 -6.91 -11.21
CA LEU A 245 2.00 -5.69 -10.74
C LEU A 245 2.47 -4.90 -11.96
N ILE A 246 2.21 -3.61 -11.98
CA ILE A 246 2.56 -2.76 -13.11
C ILE A 246 3.32 -1.54 -12.61
N THR A 247 4.41 -1.24 -13.30
CA THR A 247 5.26 -0.09 -13.03
C THR A 247 5.37 0.78 -14.28
N SER A 248 5.26 2.09 -14.10
CA SER A 248 5.50 3.08 -15.16
C SER A 248 6.69 3.97 -14.78
N SER A 249 7.40 4.48 -15.78
CA SER A 249 8.52 5.41 -15.58
C SER A 249 8.51 6.53 -16.62
N LEU A 250 9.31 7.56 -16.34
CA LEU A 250 9.57 8.66 -17.27
C LEU A 250 10.42 8.24 -18.48
N ASP A 251 10.99 7.03 -18.48
CA ASP A 251 11.66 6.44 -19.64
C ASP A 251 10.71 6.04 -20.80
N GLY A 252 9.39 6.28 -20.64
CA GLY A 252 8.37 5.93 -21.62
C GLY A 252 8.01 4.44 -21.65
N ARG A 253 8.51 3.66 -20.67
CA ARG A 253 8.28 2.22 -20.59
C ARG A 253 7.35 1.86 -19.43
N MET A 254 6.55 0.82 -19.65
CA MET A 254 5.77 0.15 -18.61
C MET A 254 6.21 -1.31 -18.49
N CYS A 255 6.41 -1.79 -17.28
CA CYS A 255 6.73 -3.20 -17.02
C CYS A 255 5.53 -3.86 -16.34
N ILE A 256 5.12 -5.02 -16.85
CA ILE A 256 4.09 -5.87 -16.24
C ILE A 256 4.75 -7.10 -15.67
N PHE A 257 4.41 -7.40 -14.42
CA PHE A 257 4.91 -8.56 -13.72
C PHE A 257 3.78 -9.53 -13.38
N LYS A 258 4.05 -10.83 -13.55
CA LYS A 258 3.14 -11.94 -13.28
C LYS A 258 3.76 -12.90 -12.27
N ASN A 259 2.96 -13.85 -11.78
CA ASN A 259 3.38 -14.88 -10.82
C ASN A 259 3.98 -14.29 -9.53
N ILE A 260 3.35 -13.26 -8.97
CA ILE A 260 3.79 -12.68 -7.71
C ILE A 260 3.55 -13.71 -6.61
N SER A 261 4.65 -14.17 -6.02
CA SER A 261 4.63 -15.02 -4.84
C SER A 261 5.73 -14.60 -3.88
N ILE A 262 5.71 -15.22 -2.71
CA ILE A 262 6.76 -15.08 -1.69
C ILE A 262 8.17 -15.33 -2.27
N GLY A 263 8.27 -16.23 -3.25
CA GLY A 263 9.54 -16.64 -3.86
C GLY A 263 10.07 -15.70 -4.95
N GLY A 264 9.37 -14.61 -5.25
CA GLY A 264 9.81 -13.63 -6.23
C GLY A 264 8.72 -13.19 -7.21
N ILE A 265 9.11 -12.28 -8.10
CA ILE A 265 8.28 -11.72 -9.15
C ILE A 265 8.94 -12.01 -10.49
N GLN A 266 8.15 -12.30 -11.53
CA GLN A 266 8.66 -12.49 -12.89
C GLN A 266 8.17 -11.37 -13.82
N LEU A 267 9.10 -10.74 -14.54
CA LEU A 267 8.75 -9.82 -15.62
C LEU A 267 8.04 -10.61 -16.74
N ALA A 268 6.80 -10.25 -17.03
CA ALA A 268 6.02 -10.85 -18.10
C ALA A 268 6.20 -10.09 -19.40
N ASP A 269 5.94 -8.79 -19.38
CA ASP A 269 5.91 -7.96 -20.58
C ASP A 269 6.52 -6.58 -20.30
N LYS A 270 7.25 -6.05 -21.30
CA LYS A 270 7.78 -4.69 -21.31
C LYS A 270 7.15 -3.93 -22.48
N TYR A 271 6.39 -2.90 -22.13
CA TYR A 271 5.66 -2.07 -23.07
C TYR A 271 6.32 -0.72 -23.24
N VAL A 272 6.20 -0.17 -24.45
CA VAL A 272 6.60 1.21 -24.77
C VAL A 272 5.39 1.97 -25.25
N LEU A 273 5.16 3.13 -24.64
CA LEU A 273 4.11 4.05 -25.05
C LEU A 273 4.72 5.14 -25.94
N ASP A 274 4.61 4.94 -27.25
CA ASP A 274 5.04 5.93 -28.22
C ASP A 274 3.87 6.27 -29.17
N PRO A 275 3.35 7.52 -29.14
CA PRO A 275 2.26 7.94 -30.00
C PRO A 275 2.71 8.20 -31.45
N GLU A 276 3.96 8.59 -31.69
CA GLU A 276 4.43 9.07 -32.99
C GLU A 276 5.41 8.08 -33.66
N SER A 277 5.75 6.98 -32.99
CA SER A 277 6.73 5.98 -33.47
C SER A 277 8.05 6.62 -33.86
N SER A 278 8.49 7.62 -33.11
CA SER A 278 9.70 8.38 -33.39
C SER A 278 10.87 7.81 -32.60
N ASP A 279 11.96 7.46 -33.28
CA ASP A 279 13.13 6.84 -32.66
C ASP A 279 13.95 7.80 -31.79
N VAL A 280 13.65 9.11 -31.80
CA VAL A 280 14.53 10.15 -31.24
C VAL A 280 14.27 10.39 -29.75
N LEU A 281 13.02 10.53 -29.33
CA LEU A 281 12.65 10.79 -27.93
C LEU A 281 11.30 10.14 -27.61
N LYS A 282 11.29 9.24 -26.63
CA LYS A 282 10.07 8.61 -26.11
C LYS A 282 9.48 9.50 -25.01
N PRO A 283 8.20 9.89 -25.06
CA PRO A 283 7.60 10.69 -24.00
C PRO A 283 7.46 9.86 -22.71
N GLY A 284 7.78 10.48 -21.57
CA GLY A 284 7.66 9.84 -20.26
C GLY A 284 6.22 9.62 -19.82
N ILE A 285 5.98 8.61 -19.00
CA ILE A 285 4.64 8.26 -18.49
C ILE A 285 4.46 8.88 -17.11
N THR A 286 3.46 9.74 -16.96
CA THR A 286 3.22 10.48 -15.70
C THR A 286 2.35 9.68 -14.74
N CYS A 287 1.24 9.13 -15.20
CA CYS A 287 0.31 8.34 -14.40
C CYS A 287 -0.54 7.41 -15.27
N PHE A 288 -1.15 6.41 -14.64
CA PHE A 288 -2.08 5.49 -15.30
C PHE A 288 -3.16 4.99 -14.35
N SER A 289 -4.28 4.52 -14.91
CA SER A 289 -5.37 3.91 -14.14
C SER A 289 -5.99 2.76 -14.90
N PHE A 290 -6.32 1.68 -14.19
CA PHE A 290 -7.04 0.52 -14.71
C PHE A 290 -8.55 0.68 -14.53
N CYS A 291 -9.31 0.14 -15.48
CA CYS A 291 -10.75 -0.06 -15.31
C CYS A 291 -10.98 -1.27 -14.38
N LYS A 292 -11.85 -1.12 -13.39
CA LYS A 292 -12.16 -2.21 -12.44
C LYS A 292 -13.09 -3.27 -13.03
N GLN A 293 -13.99 -2.85 -13.91
CA GLN A 293 -15.05 -3.68 -14.49
C GLN A 293 -14.57 -4.41 -15.76
N GLN A 294 -13.70 -3.77 -16.56
CA GLN A 294 -13.03 -4.39 -17.71
C GLN A 294 -11.55 -4.65 -17.42
N PRO A 295 -11.19 -5.85 -16.93
CA PRO A 295 -9.83 -6.17 -16.56
C PRO A 295 -8.90 -6.14 -17.78
N GLY A 296 -7.69 -5.61 -17.57
CA GLY A 296 -6.68 -5.41 -18.61
C GLY A 296 -6.82 -4.12 -19.43
N THR A 297 -7.95 -3.40 -19.38
CA THR A 297 -8.07 -2.08 -20.03
C THR A 297 -7.62 -0.98 -19.09
N PHE A 298 -6.77 -0.07 -19.57
CA PHE A 298 -6.24 1.05 -18.79
C PHE A 298 -5.98 2.30 -19.64
N ILE A 299 -5.88 3.44 -18.97
CA ILE A 299 -5.47 4.71 -19.59
C ILE A 299 -4.13 5.10 -19.01
N ALA A 300 -3.20 5.50 -19.87
CA ALA A 300 -1.91 6.05 -19.50
C ALA A 300 -1.78 7.50 -20.00
N ALA A 301 -1.25 8.37 -19.15
CA ALA A 301 -0.95 9.75 -19.48
C ALA A 301 0.54 9.94 -19.74
N LEU A 302 0.84 10.65 -20.81
CA LEU A 302 2.20 11.01 -21.20
C LEU A 302 2.52 12.43 -20.72
N GLU A 303 3.80 12.73 -20.53
CA GLU A 303 4.30 14.06 -20.15
C GLU A 303 3.95 15.12 -21.20
N SER A 304 3.78 14.72 -22.46
CA SER A 304 3.34 15.59 -23.55
C SER A 304 1.88 16.06 -23.43
N GLY A 305 1.13 15.59 -22.42
CA GLY A 305 -0.31 15.84 -22.25
C GLY A 305 -1.19 14.93 -23.10
N GLN A 306 -0.60 14.01 -23.86
CA GLN A 306 -1.30 13.02 -24.65
C GLN A 306 -1.80 11.87 -23.76
N LEU A 307 -3.07 11.52 -23.90
CA LEU A 307 -3.68 10.37 -23.22
C LEU A 307 -3.73 9.18 -24.20
N MET A 308 -3.46 7.98 -23.69
CA MET A 308 -3.45 6.74 -24.47
C MET A 308 -4.36 5.72 -23.82
N LEU A 309 -5.29 5.17 -24.58
CA LEU A 309 -6.08 4.02 -24.15
C LEU A 309 -5.30 2.74 -24.51
N CYS A 310 -5.08 1.89 -23.51
CA CYS A 310 -4.21 0.73 -23.61
C CYS A 310 -4.90 -0.54 -23.09
N SER A 311 -4.42 -1.69 -23.56
CA SER A 311 -4.78 -3.00 -23.04
C SER A 311 -3.53 -3.78 -22.64
N THR A 312 -3.67 -4.67 -21.67
CA THR A 312 -2.63 -5.64 -21.31
C THR A 312 -2.43 -6.71 -22.38
N ILE A 313 -3.40 -6.90 -23.28
CA ILE A 313 -3.24 -7.77 -24.45
C ILE A 313 -2.59 -6.96 -25.57
N GLU A 314 -1.57 -7.55 -26.18
CA GLU A 314 -0.92 -7.01 -27.37
C GLU A 314 -1.91 -6.93 -28.55
N ILE A 315 -1.99 -5.76 -29.18
CA ILE A 315 -2.56 -5.64 -30.51
C ILE A 315 -1.42 -5.75 -31.51
N ASN A 316 -1.34 -6.88 -32.21
CA ASN A 316 -0.45 -7.06 -33.33
C ASN A 316 -0.82 -6.08 -34.45
N THR A 317 -0.18 -4.92 -34.48
CA THR A 317 -0.12 -4.09 -35.67
C THR A 317 0.70 -4.85 -36.72
N LYS A 318 0.16 -4.99 -37.94
CA LYS A 318 0.62 -5.86 -39.04
C LYS A 318 2.02 -5.55 -39.63
N THR A 319 2.99 -5.14 -38.82
CA THR A 319 4.37 -4.90 -39.26
C THR A 319 5.24 -6.08 -38.86
N ASN A 320 5.65 -6.89 -39.84
CA ASN A 320 6.53 -8.06 -39.76
C ASN A 320 7.98 -7.74 -39.33
N VAL A 321 8.18 -6.79 -38.42
CA VAL A 321 9.47 -6.55 -37.78
C VAL A 321 9.34 -7.05 -36.35
N LYS A 322 10.17 -8.01 -35.95
CA LYS A 322 10.30 -8.42 -34.54
C LYS A 322 10.73 -7.21 -33.72
N ARG A 323 9.79 -6.41 -33.24
CA ARG A 323 10.07 -5.43 -32.19
C ARG A 323 10.35 -6.22 -30.91
N VAL A 324 11.48 -5.90 -30.27
CA VAL A 324 11.84 -6.44 -28.95
C VAL A 324 10.91 -5.86 -27.86
N GLU A 325 10.27 -4.72 -28.15
CA GLU A 325 9.38 -3.99 -27.23
C GLU A 325 7.94 -3.99 -27.78
N LYS A 326 6.97 -4.35 -26.93
CA LYS A 326 5.53 -4.45 -27.29
C LYS A 326 4.84 -3.09 -27.18
N SER A 327 3.80 -2.85 -27.99
CA SER A 327 2.91 -1.69 -27.83
C SER A 327 1.55 -2.13 -27.24
N PRO A 328 1.12 -1.58 -26.10
CA PRO A 328 -0.18 -1.88 -25.49
C PRO A 328 -1.27 -0.92 -25.99
N VAL A 329 -0.94 0.01 -26.88
CA VAL A 329 -1.83 1.10 -27.29
C VAL A 329 -2.96 0.58 -28.17
N LEU A 330 -4.20 0.80 -27.73
CA LEU A 330 -5.41 0.61 -28.53
C LEU A 330 -5.63 1.82 -29.45
N ARG A 331 -5.66 3.01 -28.85
CA ARG A 331 -5.80 4.28 -29.57
C ARG A 331 -5.33 5.48 -28.73
N PRO A 332 -4.82 6.54 -29.37
CA PRO A 332 -4.64 7.84 -28.72
C PRO A 332 -5.99 8.49 -28.41
N LEU A 333 -6.06 9.20 -27.29
CA LEU A 333 -7.17 10.05 -26.86
C LEU A 333 -6.80 11.53 -27.04
N ASP A 334 -7.71 12.45 -26.72
CA ASP A 334 -7.45 13.87 -26.88
C ASP A 334 -6.26 14.37 -26.08
N LYS A 335 -5.35 15.07 -26.77
CA LYS A 335 -4.24 15.79 -26.14
C LYS A 335 -4.78 16.91 -25.27
N LYS A 336 -4.37 16.93 -24.00
CA LYS A 336 -4.73 17.99 -23.07
C LYS A 336 -3.65 19.07 -23.02
N GLN A 337 -4.07 20.31 -22.83
CA GLN A 337 -3.17 21.44 -22.64
C GLN A 337 -2.80 21.53 -21.16
N GLY A 338 -1.54 21.20 -20.84
CA GLY A 338 -1.00 21.24 -19.49
C GLY A 338 -0.48 19.88 -19.03
N ILE A 339 0.14 19.89 -17.84
CA ILE A 339 0.71 18.69 -17.23
C ILE A 339 -0.42 17.96 -16.51
N ILE A 340 -0.60 16.68 -16.86
CA ILE A 340 -1.55 15.79 -16.23
C ILE A 340 -0.95 15.29 -14.92
N THR A 341 -1.64 15.53 -13.81
CA THR A 341 -1.19 15.12 -12.47
C THR A 341 -1.76 13.76 -12.07
N CYS A 342 -3.00 13.48 -12.46
CA CYS A 342 -3.69 12.27 -12.08
C CYS A 342 -4.72 11.86 -13.12
N VAL A 343 -4.82 10.55 -13.35
CA VAL A 343 -5.90 9.92 -14.11
C VAL A 343 -6.53 8.83 -13.25
N LYS A 344 -7.86 8.79 -13.18
CA LYS A 344 -8.61 7.78 -12.41
C LYS A 344 -9.89 7.36 -13.10
N PHE A 345 -10.06 6.06 -13.29
CA PHE A 345 -11.34 5.49 -13.72
C PHE A 345 -12.42 5.64 -12.64
N SER A 346 -13.66 5.87 -13.09
CA SER A 346 -14.81 5.78 -12.19
C SER A 346 -14.93 4.35 -11.65
N PRO A 347 -15.17 4.17 -10.34
CA PRO A 347 -15.39 2.85 -9.78
C PRO A 347 -16.78 2.27 -10.08
N TYR A 348 -17.69 3.06 -10.67
CA TYR A 348 -19.08 2.66 -10.94
C TYR A 348 -19.41 2.53 -12.42
N GLU A 349 -18.78 3.33 -13.26
CA GLU A 349 -19.06 3.38 -14.70
C GLU A 349 -17.80 3.04 -15.50
N ASP A 350 -17.94 2.11 -16.43
CA ASP A 350 -16.87 1.57 -17.26
C ASP A 350 -16.22 2.63 -18.16
N ASP A 351 -17.07 3.52 -18.68
CA ASP A 351 -16.69 4.44 -19.73
C ASP A 351 -16.17 5.78 -19.20
N ILE A 352 -16.32 6.07 -17.91
CA ILE A 352 -15.98 7.38 -17.35
C ILE A 352 -14.62 7.35 -16.67
N TYR A 353 -13.80 8.34 -16.99
CA TYR A 353 -12.54 8.60 -16.30
C TYR A 353 -12.36 10.09 -16.02
N LEU A 354 -11.60 10.34 -14.96
CA LEU A 354 -11.20 11.66 -14.52
C LEU A 354 -9.76 11.93 -14.95
N VAL A 355 -9.51 13.19 -15.33
CA VAL A 355 -8.19 13.75 -15.56
C VAL A 355 -8.04 15.02 -14.73
N ALA A 356 -7.04 15.06 -13.87
CA ALA A 356 -6.66 16.27 -13.13
C ALA A 356 -5.43 16.90 -13.78
N LEU A 357 -5.46 18.23 -13.93
CA LEU A 357 -4.39 19.01 -14.53
C LEU A 357 -3.91 20.10 -13.57
N LEU A 358 -2.64 20.47 -13.67
CA LEU A 358 -2.07 21.57 -12.85
C LEU A 358 -2.71 22.94 -13.15
N ASN A 359 -3.38 23.14 -14.29
CA ASN A 359 -3.97 24.42 -14.68
C ASN A 359 -5.37 24.65 -14.09
N PHE A 360 -5.55 24.35 -12.80
CA PHE A 360 -6.81 24.57 -12.07
C PHE A 360 -8.01 23.76 -12.59
N LYS A 361 -7.78 22.76 -13.44
CA LYS A 361 -8.84 22.08 -14.20
C LYS A 361 -8.91 20.60 -13.88
N ILE A 362 -10.13 20.13 -13.61
CA ILE A 362 -10.48 18.71 -13.60
C ILE A 362 -11.43 18.48 -14.77
N SER A 363 -11.10 17.53 -15.65
CA SER A 363 -11.97 17.15 -16.75
C SER A 363 -12.42 15.70 -16.60
N ILE A 364 -13.72 15.50 -16.76
CA ILE A 364 -14.35 14.18 -16.76
C ILE A 364 -14.65 13.83 -18.20
N HIS A 365 -14.16 12.68 -18.62
CA HIS A 365 -14.26 12.21 -19.99
C HIS A 365 -14.97 10.87 -20.02
N SER A 366 -15.68 10.64 -21.12
CA SER A 366 -16.12 9.30 -21.49
C SER A 366 -15.13 8.73 -22.50
N ILE A 367 -14.84 7.43 -22.46
CA ILE A 367 -14.04 6.76 -23.48
C ILE A 367 -14.67 6.98 -24.85
N GLN A 368 -15.99 6.84 -24.97
CA GLN A 368 -16.66 6.88 -26.28
C GLN A 368 -16.73 8.27 -26.92
N LYS A 369 -16.63 9.34 -26.11
CA LYS A 369 -16.77 10.72 -26.57
C LYS A 369 -15.40 11.40 -26.62
N GLU A 370 -15.12 12.13 -27.69
CA GLU A 370 -13.90 12.94 -27.79
C GLU A 370 -13.99 14.14 -26.83
N SER A 371 -15.11 14.87 -26.86
CA SER A 371 -15.32 16.01 -25.97
C SER A 371 -15.44 15.61 -24.49
N PRO A 372 -14.92 16.43 -23.55
CA PRO A 372 -15.18 16.25 -22.13
C PRO A 372 -16.69 16.23 -21.85
N VAL A 373 -17.09 15.35 -20.93
CA VAL A 373 -18.46 15.31 -20.40
C VAL A 373 -18.68 16.49 -19.46
N LEU A 374 -17.68 16.79 -18.64
CA LEU A 374 -17.72 17.90 -17.69
C LEU A 374 -16.32 18.45 -17.47
N GLU A 375 -16.24 19.77 -17.28
CA GLU A 375 -15.02 20.47 -16.87
C GLU A 375 -15.32 21.25 -15.58
N ILE A 376 -14.49 21.05 -14.57
CA ILE A 376 -14.57 21.69 -13.26
C ILE A 376 -13.32 22.54 -13.09
N TYR A 377 -13.52 23.79 -12.67
CA TYR A 377 -12.46 24.75 -12.42
C TYR A 377 -12.35 24.99 -10.91
N SER A 378 -11.13 24.87 -10.38
CA SER A 378 -10.78 25.10 -8.99
C SER A 378 -10.09 26.46 -8.83
N ASP A 379 -9.98 26.95 -7.60
CA ASP A 379 -9.28 28.21 -7.28
C ASP A 379 -7.76 28.00 -7.08
N PHE A 380 -7.30 26.74 -7.02
CA PHE A 380 -5.91 26.36 -6.73
C PHE A 380 -5.41 25.21 -7.62
N ASP A 381 -4.09 25.06 -7.74
CA ASP A 381 -3.46 24.02 -8.55
C ASP A 381 -3.76 22.63 -8.00
N ILE A 382 -4.39 21.78 -8.81
CA ILE A 382 -4.82 20.44 -8.39
C ILE A 382 -3.65 19.47 -8.53
N LEU A 383 -3.22 18.90 -7.41
CA LEU A 383 -2.20 17.86 -7.38
C LEU A 383 -2.81 16.46 -7.56
N GLY A 384 -4.07 16.28 -7.18
CA GLY A 384 -4.78 15.02 -7.39
C GLY A 384 -6.28 15.13 -7.14
N ALA A 385 -7.00 14.16 -7.67
CA ALA A 385 -8.42 13.97 -7.42
C ALA A 385 -8.73 12.48 -7.41
N ASP A 386 -9.76 12.08 -6.65
CA ASP A 386 -10.21 10.71 -6.56
C ASP A 386 -11.73 10.63 -6.38
N TRP A 387 -12.30 9.53 -6.87
CA TRP A 387 -13.73 9.25 -6.78
C TRP A 387 -14.10 8.79 -5.38
N SER A 388 -15.30 9.16 -4.92
CA SER A 388 -15.83 8.59 -3.69
C SER A 388 -16.12 7.09 -3.89
N PRO A 389 -15.59 6.20 -3.03
CA PRO A 389 -15.84 4.77 -3.12
C PRO A 389 -17.25 4.36 -2.67
N ILE A 390 -18.05 5.29 -2.13
CA ILE A 390 -19.43 5.02 -1.65
C ILE A 390 -20.49 5.62 -2.58
N GLN A 391 -20.24 6.82 -3.11
CA GLN A 391 -21.20 7.55 -3.93
C GLN A 391 -20.62 7.91 -5.29
N ALA A 392 -21.29 7.45 -6.36
CA ALA A 392 -20.84 7.68 -7.74
C ALA A 392 -20.70 9.14 -8.13
N LYS A 393 -21.58 9.99 -7.59
CA LYS A 393 -21.69 11.39 -7.97
C LYS A 393 -20.75 12.33 -7.21
N ILE A 394 -19.92 11.80 -6.31
CA ILE A 394 -19.03 12.63 -5.50
C ILE A 394 -17.58 12.43 -5.91
N LEU A 395 -16.90 13.56 -6.08
CA LEU A 395 -15.49 13.65 -6.34
C LEU A 395 -14.79 14.48 -5.26
N ILE A 396 -13.59 14.08 -4.85
CA ILE A 396 -12.73 14.89 -3.99
C ILE A 396 -11.48 15.31 -4.76
N ALA A 397 -11.11 16.58 -4.63
CA ALA A 397 -9.89 17.14 -5.19
C ALA A 397 -9.05 17.82 -4.10
N TRP A 398 -7.73 17.73 -4.25
CA TRP A 398 -6.75 18.32 -3.35
C TRP A 398 -5.58 18.90 -4.14
N GLY A 399 -4.80 19.76 -3.50
CA GLY A 399 -3.73 20.45 -4.20
C GLY A 399 -2.89 21.33 -3.30
N THR A 400 -2.52 22.50 -3.83
CA THR A 400 -1.71 23.50 -3.11
C THR A 400 -2.46 24.21 -1.99
N SER A 401 -3.78 24.02 -1.91
CA SER A 401 -4.64 24.50 -0.83
C SER A 401 -4.58 23.58 0.39
N SER A 402 -4.77 24.18 1.57
CA SER A 402 -5.03 23.48 2.84
C SER A 402 -6.46 22.96 2.96
N LYS A 403 -7.30 23.18 1.96
CA LYS A 403 -8.69 22.71 1.89
C LYS A 403 -8.82 21.60 0.87
N LEU A 404 -9.66 20.62 1.18
CA LEU A 404 -10.13 19.65 0.18
C LEU A 404 -11.44 20.14 -0.40
N TYR A 405 -11.58 20.07 -1.72
CA TYR A 405 -12.80 20.45 -2.41
C TYR A 405 -13.60 19.20 -2.77
N VAL A 406 -14.85 19.17 -2.34
CA VAL A 406 -15.80 18.12 -2.69
C VAL A 406 -16.72 18.64 -3.79
N TYR A 407 -16.72 17.95 -4.93
CA TYR A 407 -17.51 18.31 -6.10
C TYR A 407 -18.62 17.28 -6.35
N ASN A 408 -19.73 17.76 -6.90
CA ASN A 408 -20.75 16.90 -7.48
C ASN A 408 -20.45 16.70 -8.98
N GLN A 409 -20.31 15.45 -9.39
CA GLN A 409 -20.02 15.03 -10.76
C GLN A 409 -21.12 15.42 -11.76
N GLU A 410 -22.39 15.49 -11.36
CA GLU A 410 -23.48 15.73 -12.32
C GLU A 410 -23.53 17.19 -12.80
N ASN A 411 -23.20 18.13 -11.91
CA ASN A 411 -23.33 19.55 -12.17
C ASN A 411 -21.98 20.31 -12.11
N GLY A 412 -20.90 19.65 -11.70
CA GLY A 412 -19.59 20.25 -11.51
C GLY A 412 -19.52 21.29 -10.42
N LYS A 413 -20.58 21.43 -9.61
CA LYS A 413 -20.62 22.43 -8.55
C LYS A 413 -19.90 21.91 -7.31
N LYS A 414 -19.18 22.83 -6.67
CA LYS A 414 -18.57 22.60 -5.36
C LYS A 414 -19.67 22.44 -4.31
N ILE A 415 -19.65 21.32 -3.58
CA ILE A 415 -20.61 20.99 -2.53
C ILE A 415 -20.12 21.56 -1.19
N LYS A 416 -18.87 21.25 -0.82
CA LYS A 416 -18.30 21.56 0.49
C LYS A 416 -16.78 21.75 0.40
N ASP A 417 -16.27 22.67 1.20
CA ASP A 417 -14.84 22.84 1.48
C ASP A 417 -14.56 22.12 2.80
N LEU A 418 -13.63 21.17 2.80
CA LEU A 418 -13.20 20.47 4.01
C LEU A 418 -11.91 21.11 4.50
N GLU A 419 -11.98 21.74 5.67
CA GLU A 419 -10.84 22.27 6.41
C GLU A 419 -10.51 21.32 7.56
N THR A 420 -9.23 21.07 7.79
CA THR A 420 -8.77 20.40 9.01
C THR A 420 -8.65 21.43 10.14
N ASP A 421 -8.95 21.03 11.37
CA ASP A 421 -9.12 21.92 12.53
C ASP A 421 -7.85 22.69 12.97
N GLU A 422 -6.69 22.39 12.39
CA GLU A 422 -5.45 23.11 12.71
C GLU A 422 -5.39 24.51 12.05
N LYS A 423 -5.35 25.53 12.92
CA LYS A 423 -5.15 26.96 12.60
C LYS A 423 -3.81 27.29 11.91
N SER A 424 -2.99 26.30 11.55
CA SER A 424 -1.78 26.48 10.75
C SER A 424 -2.14 26.46 9.26
N ASN A 425 -2.47 27.64 8.74
CA ASN A 425 -3.05 27.90 7.42
C ASN A 425 -2.25 27.45 6.17
N ASN A 426 -1.20 26.63 6.27
CA ASN A 426 -0.29 26.37 5.15
C ASN A 426 0.02 24.89 4.84
N ASN A 427 -0.74 23.93 5.38
CA ASN A 427 -0.54 22.52 5.05
C ASN A 427 -0.92 22.26 3.59
N LYS A 428 0.04 21.82 2.76
CA LYS A 428 -0.19 21.43 1.37
C LYS A 428 -0.39 19.94 1.30
N TYR A 429 -1.51 19.48 0.77
CA TYR A 429 -1.76 18.05 0.59
C TYR A 429 -1.21 17.55 -0.73
N HIS A 430 -0.26 16.63 -0.65
CA HIS A 430 0.34 16.02 -1.84
C HIS A 430 -0.44 14.80 -2.33
N LYS A 431 -1.01 14.01 -1.40
CA LYS A 431 -1.71 12.77 -1.73
C LYS A 431 -2.86 12.52 -0.78
N ALA A 432 -3.95 11.98 -1.31
CA ALA A 432 -5.08 11.50 -0.53
C ALA A 432 -5.45 10.09 -1.00
N VAL A 433 -5.80 9.21 -0.06
CA VAL A 433 -6.21 7.83 -0.37
C VAL A 433 -7.31 7.37 0.59
N PHE A 434 -8.42 6.92 0.02
CA PHE A 434 -9.51 6.32 0.77
C PHE A 434 -9.14 4.94 1.33
N ASN A 435 -9.63 4.64 2.52
CA ASN A 435 -9.51 3.30 3.07
C ASN A 435 -10.42 2.32 2.31
N PRO A 436 -9.89 1.19 1.80
CA PRO A 436 -10.65 0.27 0.95
C PRO A 436 -11.76 -0.48 1.69
N LYS A 437 -11.67 -0.66 3.01
CA LYS A 437 -12.68 -1.36 3.82
C LYS A 437 -13.56 -0.37 4.57
N SER A 438 -12.94 0.60 5.23
CA SER A 438 -13.63 1.64 6.00
C SER A 438 -13.72 2.91 5.17
N THR A 439 -14.58 2.93 4.16
CA THR A 439 -14.70 4.00 3.16
C THR A 439 -15.03 5.40 3.71
N ARG A 440 -15.32 5.52 5.01
CA ARG A 440 -15.46 6.78 5.74
C ARG A 440 -14.13 7.41 6.15
N LEU A 441 -13.03 6.66 6.11
CA LEU A 441 -11.70 7.12 6.46
C LEU A 441 -10.95 7.54 5.19
N LEU A 442 -10.44 8.77 5.20
CA LEU A 442 -9.57 9.34 4.18
C LEU A 442 -8.21 9.63 4.81
N ALA A 443 -7.15 9.06 4.27
CA ALA A 443 -5.80 9.44 4.65
C ALA A 443 -5.33 10.61 3.79
N LEU A 444 -4.79 11.65 4.44
CA LEU A 444 -4.19 12.80 3.79
C LEU A 444 -2.71 12.83 4.11
N ALA A 445 -1.90 13.02 3.09
CA ALA A 445 -0.48 13.23 3.20
C ALA A 445 -0.18 14.70 2.90
N GLY A 446 0.25 15.42 3.92
CA GLY A 446 0.67 16.81 3.81
C GLY A 446 2.08 17.02 4.34
N THR A 447 2.62 18.21 4.08
CA THR A 447 3.82 18.72 4.75
C THR A 447 3.40 19.67 5.85
N ASP A 448 3.72 19.34 7.10
CA ASP A 448 3.46 20.20 8.25
C ASP A 448 4.46 21.37 8.25
N GLY A 449 3.96 22.60 8.13
CA GLY A 449 4.51 23.84 8.71
C GLY A 449 5.91 24.33 8.30
N HIS A 450 6.78 23.49 7.76
CA HIS A 450 8.05 23.90 7.18
C HIS A 450 7.86 24.04 5.68
N SER A 451 7.48 25.25 5.28
CA SER A 451 7.72 25.71 3.92
C SER A 451 9.16 25.37 3.49
N PRO A 452 9.44 25.17 2.19
CA PRO A 452 10.79 24.86 1.68
C PRO A 452 11.80 26.01 1.87
N HIS A 453 11.48 26.98 2.72
CA HIS A 453 12.26 28.16 2.96
C HIS A 453 13.38 27.81 3.94
N ARG A 454 14.61 28.05 3.48
CA ARG A 454 15.81 27.71 4.24
C ARG A 454 15.79 28.45 5.58
N VAL A 455 16.32 27.83 6.62
CA VAL A 455 16.64 28.57 7.85
C VAL A 455 17.96 29.27 7.59
N SER A 456 17.95 30.60 7.61
CA SER A 456 19.14 31.42 7.32
C SER A 456 20.07 31.47 8.53
N ARG A 457 19.51 31.51 9.75
CA ARG A 457 20.28 31.61 11.00
C ARG A 457 19.51 31.09 12.21
N LEU A 458 20.28 30.66 13.19
CA LEU A 458 19.84 30.28 14.53
C LEU A 458 20.50 31.19 15.56
N GLY A 459 19.75 31.59 16.58
CA GLY A 459 20.26 32.35 17.72
C GLY A 459 19.73 31.75 19.02
N PHE A 460 20.60 31.44 19.97
CA PHE A 460 20.17 31.01 21.30
C PHE A 460 19.86 32.25 22.14
N HIS A 461 18.72 32.20 22.83
CA HIS A 461 18.42 33.17 23.87
C HIS A 461 19.38 32.96 25.06
N PRO A 462 19.84 34.02 25.76
CA PRO A 462 20.80 33.91 26.85
C PRO A 462 20.38 32.99 28.01
N SER A 463 19.07 32.76 28.19
CA SER A 463 18.54 31.80 29.17
C SER A 463 18.81 30.33 28.83
N GLY A 464 19.25 30.02 27.60
CA GLY A 464 19.50 28.65 27.13
C GLY A 464 18.23 27.81 26.88
N ARG A 465 17.06 28.29 27.29
CA ARG A 465 15.77 27.63 27.11
C ARG A 465 15.13 27.91 25.74
N LEU A 466 15.35 29.11 25.21
CA LEU A 466 14.70 29.55 23.97
C LEU A 466 15.69 29.57 22.80
N LEU A 467 15.23 29.17 21.63
CA LEU A 467 15.96 29.19 20.36
C LEU A 467 15.18 30.02 19.34
N ALA A 468 15.81 31.03 18.75
CA ALA A 468 15.23 31.73 17.60
C ALA A 468 15.75 31.17 16.27
N THR A 469 14.86 31.10 15.29
CA THR A 469 15.14 30.69 13.91
C THR A 469 14.70 31.79 12.95
N CYS A 470 15.59 32.23 12.07
CA CYS A 470 15.25 33.14 10.96
C CYS A 470 15.04 32.34 9.68
N CYS A 471 14.03 32.72 8.91
CA CYS A 471 13.61 31.96 7.75
C CYS A 471 13.51 32.85 6.50
N TYR A 472 13.73 32.24 5.33
CA TYR A 472 13.53 32.90 4.03
C TYR A 472 12.05 33.15 3.70
N ASP A 473 11.13 32.73 4.56
CA ASP A 473 9.68 32.94 4.45
C ASP A 473 9.22 34.33 4.97
N TYR A 474 10.17 35.25 5.14
CA TYR A 474 9.93 36.62 5.64
C TYR A 474 9.48 36.68 7.10
N SER A 475 9.68 35.60 7.85
CA SER A 475 9.38 35.51 9.28
C SER A 475 10.59 35.10 10.10
N TRP A 476 10.48 35.26 11.40
CA TRP A 476 11.32 34.56 12.36
C TRP A 476 10.43 33.94 13.46
N ARG A 477 10.96 32.90 14.09
CA ARG A 477 10.24 32.10 15.10
C ARG A 477 11.08 31.93 16.35
N LEU A 478 10.42 31.78 17.50
CA LEU A 478 11.02 31.48 18.79
C LEU A 478 10.49 30.15 19.32
N TRP A 479 11.39 29.28 19.72
CA TRP A 479 11.11 27.91 20.15
C TRP A 479 11.51 27.73 21.60
N ASP A 480 10.68 27.05 22.38
CA ASP A 480 11.05 26.56 23.71
C ASP A 480 11.60 25.15 23.60
N LEU A 481 12.88 24.99 23.95
CA LEU A 481 13.61 23.73 23.83
C LEU A 481 13.16 22.69 24.86
N GLU A 482 12.59 23.12 25.99
CA GLU A 482 12.13 22.22 27.04
C GLU A 482 10.77 21.57 26.68
N SER A 483 9.86 22.36 26.14
CA SER A 483 8.54 21.90 25.70
C SER A 483 8.52 21.42 24.24
N ALA A 484 9.58 21.70 23.48
CA ALA A 484 9.70 21.47 22.04
C ALA A 484 8.52 22.09 21.24
N GLN A 485 8.11 23.29 21.64
CA GLN A 485 6.99 24.03 21.05
C GLN A 485 7.41 25.40 20.53
N GLU A 486 6.71 25.87 19.50
CA GLU A 486 6.83 27.24 19.01
C GLU A 486 6.12 28.20 19.96
N VAL A 487 6.87 29.14 20.52
CA VAL A 487 6.37 30.14 21.48
C VAL A 487 5.95 31.43 20.77
N LEU A 488 6.63 31.77 19.68
CA LEU A 488 6.37 32.99 18.94
C LEU A 488 6.60 32.78 17.44
N HIS A 489 5.60 33.18 16.65
CA HIS A 489 5.69 33.32 15.21
C HIS A 489 5.53 34.81 14.87
N GLN A 490 6.56 35.45 14.29
CA GLN A 490 6.45 36.85 13.88
C GLN A 490 6.65 37.01 12.38
N GLU A 491 5.55 37.34 11.70
CA GLU A 491 5.49 37.72 10.29
C GLU A 491 5.54 39.25 10.13
N GLY A 492 5.94 39.73 8.95
CA GLY A 492 5.85 41.15 8.59
C GLY A 492 7.12 41.79 8.05
N HIS A 493 8.22 41.05 7.94
CA HIS A 493 9.39 41.56 7.22
C HIS A 493 9.08 41.64 5.72
N SER A 494 9.54 42.70 5.05
CA SER A 494 9.32 42.87 3.61
C SER A 494 10.24 42.00 2.74
N ASN A 495 11.19 41.29 3.36
CA ASN A 495 12.16 40.41 2.71
C ASN A 495 12.68 39.35 3.71
N ALA A 496 13.50 38.41 3.23
CA ALA A 496 13.98 37.27 4.01
C ALA A 496 14.73 37.73 5.26
N VAL A 497 14.45 37.09 6.39
CA VAL A 497 15.16 37.40 7.63
C VAL A 497 16.47 36.65 7.60
N TYR A 498 17.60 37.36 7.61
CA TYR A 498 18.93 36.76 7.45
C TYR A 498 19.63 36.47 8.77
N CYS A 499 19.22 37.11 9.87
CA CYS A 499 19.91 37.03 11.15
C CYS A 499 18.93 37.25 12.30
N VAL A 500 19.27 36.72 13.47
CA VAL A 500 18.66 37.12 14.75
C VAL A 500 19.78 37.26 15.78
N SER A 501 19.68 38.27 16.64
CA SER A 501 20.56 38.43 17.79
C SER A 501 19.75 38.82 19.01
N PHE A 502 20.07 38.23 20.16
CA PHE A 502 19.46 38.58 21.42
C PHE A 502 20.32 39.57 22.18
N GLN A 503 19.68 40.51 22.87
CA GLN A 503 20.31 41.28 23.92
C GLN A 503 20.78 40.34 25.05
N ILE A 504 21.83 40.74 25.79
CA ILE A 504 22.46 39.92 26.85
C ILE A 504 21.47 39.51 27.95
N ASP A 505 20.48 40.35 28.25
CA ASP A 505 19.41 40.05 29.20
C ASP A 505 18.25 39.24 28.61
N GLY A 506 18.26 39.01 27.28
CA GLY A 506 17.24 38.26 26.56
C GLY A 506 15.94 39.00 26.29
N SER A 507 15.80 40.25 26.77
CA SER A 507 14.54 40.99 26.68
C SER A 507 14.17 41.43 25.26
N ILE A 508 15.16 41.56 24.37
CA ILE A 508 15.00 42.04 23.00
C ILE A 508 15.68 41.07 22.03
N ALA A 509 14.98 40.76 20.94
CA ALA A 509 15.52 40.11 19.76
C ALA A 509 15.54 41.10 18.59
N ALA A 510 16.66 41.20 17.88
CA ALA A 510 16.81 42.00 16.67
C ALA A 510 16.95 41.08 15.45
N THR A 511 16.17 41.35 14.40
CA THR A 511 16.04 40.52 13.19
C THR A 511 16.24 41.28 11.89
#